data_AF-A0AAD5B1N6-F1
#
_entry.id   AF-A0AAD5B1N6-F1
#
_cell.length_a   1.000
_cell.length_b   1.000
_cell.length_c   1.000
_cell.angle_alpha   90.00
_cell.angle_beta   90.00
_cell.angle_gamma   90.00
#
_symmetry.space_group_name_H-M   'P 1'
#
loop_
_entity.id
_entity.type
_entity.pdbx_description
1 polymer ?
#
loop_
_entity_poly.entity_id
_entity_poly.type
_entity_poly.pdbx_seq_one_letter_code
_entity_poly.pdbx_strand_id
1 'polypeptide(L)'
;GRTGPPGPPGPAGPGTQQGDRGNPGFPGLPGIPGNRGDPGLPGQQGRYGNPGFKGVRGDPGVSGLTGRPGFPGDQGNYGSKGSKGVIAGPQGPHGAPGLTGYTGSSGQPGFPGRPGTPGRQGKPGLPGLPGRAIGIGYTLVKHSQSSQVPMCPQGMDKLWDGYSLLYVEGQEKAHNQDLGLAGSCLPRFNTIPFLYCTSNELCYYASRNDKSYWLSTSAPIPMMPVANEQIIQYISRCSVCEALSQAVAVHSQDITIPPCPQGWRSLWIGYSFLMHTAAGAEGGGQSLVSPGSCLEDFRATPFIECNGARGTCFFFNNKHSFWLTTVQPERQFTQSPESETLKGVQYRGRISRCQVCMKIL
;
A
#
# COMPACT_ATOMS: atom_id res chain seq x y z
N GLY A 1 34.33 -6.67 -99.92
CA GLY A 1 33.36 -7.39 -99.06
C GLY A 1 32.14 -6.52 -98.88
N ARG A 2 30.93 -7.09 -98.93
CA ARG A 2 29.69 -6.33 -98.72
C ARG A 2 29.54 -5.99 -97.24
N THR A 3 29.24 -4.73 -96.94
CA THR A 3 28.95 -4.22 -95.59
C THR A 3 27.75 -4.96 -95.01
N GLY A 4 27.88 -5.44 -93.77
CA GLY A 4 26.82 -6.21 -93.09
C GLY A 4 25.59 -5.36 -92.76
N PRO A 5 24.40 -5.97 -92.64
CA PRO A 5 23.18 -5.25 -92.29
C PRO A 5 23.26 -4.64 -90.87
N PRO A 6 22.59 -3.50 -90.62
CA PRO A 6 22.50 -2.91 -89.29
C PRO A 6 21.91 -3.88 -88.26
N GLY A 7 22.40 -3.81 -87.02
CA GLY A 7 21.91 -4.62 -85.91
C GLY A 7 20.45 -4.28 -85.53
N PRO A 8 19.73 -5.21 -84.91
CA PRO A 8 18.33 -5.00 -84.52
C PRO A 8 18.19 -3.87 -83.48
N PRO A 9 17.04 -3.17 -83.43
CA PRO A 9 16.76 -2.15 -82.43
C PRO A 9 16.86 -2.70 -81.00
N GLY A 10 17.36 -1.89 -80.07
CA GLY A 10 17.40 -2.23 -78.64
C GLY A 10 15.99 -2.40 -78.05
N PRO A 11 15.86 -3.16 -76.95
CA PRO A 11 14.56 -3.38 -76.30
C PRO A 11 13.93 -2.08 -75.81
N ALA A 12 12.60 -2.02 -75.84
CA ALA A 12 11.83 -0.87 -75.37
C ALA A 12 12.10 -0.60 -73.87
N GLY A 13 12.30 0.67 -73.52
CA GLY A 13 12.42 1.10 -72.13
C GLY A 13 11.12 0.83 -71.33
N PRO A 14 11.20 0.76 -69.98
CA PRO A 14 10.03 0.46 -69.16
C PRO A 14 8.98 1.57 -69.33
N GLY A 15 7.84 1.20 -69.88
CA GLY A 15 6.70 2.10 -70.06
C GLY A 15 6.21 2.62 -68.71
N THR A 16 5.92 3.91 -68.64
CA THR A 16 5.18 4.53 -67.55
C THR A 16 3.80 3.90 -67.50
N GLN A 17 3.60 2.95 -66.59
CA GLN A 17 2.27 2.41 -66.30
C GLN A 17 1.40 3.56 -65.80
N GLN A 18 0.36 3.85 -66.58
CA GLN A 18 -0.79 4.62 -66.17
C GLN A 18 -1.30 4.05 -64.85
N GLY A 19 -1.20 4.84 -63.78
CA GLY A 19 -1.52 4.38 -62.42
C GLY A 19 -2.93 3.80 -62.35
N ASP A 20 -3.04 2.63 -61.74
CA ASP A 20 -4.31 1.96 -61.49
C ASP A 20 -5.29 2.94 -60.80
N ARG A 21 -6.54 2.94 -61.29
CA ARG A 21 -7.63 3.72 -60.68
C ARG A 21 -7.77 3.29 -59.23
N GLY A 22 -7.50 4.21 -58.29
CA GLY A 22 -7.55 3.93 -56.86
C GLY A 22 -8.87 3.27 -56.46
N ASN A 23 -8.77 2.23 -55.62
CA ASN A 23 -9.93 1.50 -55.10
C ASN A 23 -10.93 2.48 -54.44
N PRO A 24 -12.25 2.23 -54.54
CA PRO A 24 -13.25 3.01 -53.81
C PRO A 24 -12.89 3.06 -52.32
N GLY A 25 -13.00 4.24 -51.71
CA GLY A 25 -12.77 4.40 -50.28
C GLY A 25 -13.69 3.48 -49.46
N PHE A 26 -13.17 2.92 -48.38
CA PHE A 26 -13.95 2.07 -47.48
C PHE A 26 -15.19 2.82 -46.95
N PRO A 27 -16.32 2.15 -46.73
CA PRO A 27 -17.48 2.73 -46.05
C PRO A 27 -17.05 3.34 -44.71
N GLY A 28 -17.57 4.53 -44.39
CA GLY A 28 -17.32 5.15 -43.09
C GLY A 28 -17.74 4.23 -41.94
N LEU A 29 -16.94 4.20 -40.87
CA LEU A 29 -17.25 3.41 -39.69
C LEU A 29 -18.62 3.81 -39.12
N PRO A 30 -19.43 2.86 -38.64
CA PRO A 30 -20.66 3.17 -37.91
C PRO A 30 -20.38 4.13 -36.76
N GLY A 31 -21.28 5.10 -36.56
CA GLY A 31 -21.20 6.02 -35.43
C GLY A 31 -21.12 5.26 -34.11
N ILE A 32 -20.24 5.72 -33.24
CA ILE A 32 -20.02 5.14 -31.91
C ILE A 32 -21.35 5.20 -31.13
N PRO A 33 -21.84 4.09 -30.56
CA PRO A 33 -23.00 4.13 -29.67
C PRO A 33 -22.78 5.15 -28.55
N GLY A 34 -23.80 5.95 -28.26
CA GLY A 34 -23.72 6.94 -27.18
C GLY A 34 -23.34 6.29 -25.85
N ASN A 35 -22.50 6.97 -25.07
CA ASN A 35 -22.05 6.49 -23.78
C ASN A 35 -23.26 6.12 -22.90
N ARG A 36 -23.21 4.92 -22.30
CA ARG A 36 -24.16 4.49 -21.29
C ARG A 36 -24.12 5.51 -20.15
N GLY A 37 -25.28 6.07 -19.77
CA GLY A 37 -25.37 7.00 -18.66
C GLY A 37 -24.76 6.41 -17.39
N ASP A 38 -24.08 7.26 -16.61
CA ASP A 38 -23.40 6.86 -15.39
C ASP A 38 -24.36 6.11 -14.45
N PRO A 39 -23.90 5.05 -13.75
CA PRO A 39 -24.67 4.41 -12.71
C PRO A 39 -25.12 5.45 -11.67
N GLY A 40 -26.41 5.39 -11.29
CA GLY A 40 -26.94 6.23 -10.22
C GLY A 40 -26.10 6.10 -8.94
N LEU A 41 -25.95 7.22 -8.22
CA LEU A 41 -25.20 7.28 -6.97
C LEU A 41 -25.61 6.15 -6.01
N PRO A 42 -24.66 5.51 -5.30
CA PRO A 42 -24.98 4.53 -4.27
C PRO A 42 -25.96 5.11 -3.25
N GLY A 43 -27.01 4.36 -2.91
CA GLY A 43 -27.96 4.76 -1.88
C GLY A 43 -27.27 5.04 -0.55
N GLN A 44 -27.75 6.04 0.19
CA GLN A 44 -27.19 6.40 1.50
C GLN A 44 -27.10 5.19 2.44
N GLN A 45 -25.99 5.12 3.16
CA GLN A 45 -25.71 4.11 4.18
C GLN A 45 -26.89 4.03 5.18
N GLY A 46 -27.45 2.83 5.33
CA GLY A 46 -28.55 2.58 6.26
C GLY A 46 -28.19 2.99 7.69
N ARG A 47 -29.11 3.68 8.38
CA ARG A 47 -28.98 4.03 9.79
C ARG A 47 -28.67 2.80 10.63
N TYR A 48 -27.74 2.95 11.58
CA TYR A 48 -27.40 1.94 12.59
C TYR A 48 -28.65 1.33 13.23
N GLY A 49 -28.67 0.00 13.34
CA GLY A 49 -29.76 -0.75 13.97
C GLY A 49 -29.92 -0.37 15.45
N ASN A 50 -31.17 -0.26 15.91
CA ASN A 50 -31.50 0.06 17.30
C ASN A 50 -30.88 -0.97 18.27
N PRO A 51 -30.46 -0.55 19.48
CA PRO A 51 -29.97 -1.46 20.52
C PRO A 51 -30.95 -2.59 20.83
N GLY A 52 -30.44 -3.81 21.04
CA GLY A 52 -31.25 -5.00 21.35
C GLY A 52 -32.09 -4.85 22.64
N PHE A 53 -33.26 -5.48 22.64
CA PHE A 53 -34.24 -5.41 23.73
C PHE A 53 -33.68 -5.88 25.09
N LYS A 54 -34.13 -5.20 26.15
CA LYS A 54 -33.83 -5.54 27.56
C LYS A 54 -34.29 -6.96 27.90
N GLY A 55 -33.46 -7.73 28.59
CA GLY A 55 -33.78 -9.09 29.05
C GLY A 55 -35.01 -9.14 29.97
N VAL A 56 -35.79 -10.22 29.84
CA VAL A 56 -37.07 -10.45 30.52
C VAL A 56 -36.89 -10.57 32.04
N ARG A 57 -37.83 -10.00 32.80
CA ARG A 57 -37.87 -10.01 34.28
C ARG A 57 -38.09 -11.43 34.80
N GLY A 58 -37.30 -11.87 35.78
CA GLY A 58 -37.47 -13.18 36.42
C GLY A 58 -38.77 -13.28 37.25
N ASP A 59 -39.31 -14.50 37.33
CA ASP A 59 -40.61 -14.80 37.92
C ASP A 59 -40.72 -14.50 39.43
N PRO A 60 -41.92 -14.19 39.96
CA PRO A 60 -42.13 -13.91 41.39
C PRO A 60 -41.98 -15.15 42.28
N GLY A 61 -41.45 -14.96 43.50
CA GLY A 61 -41.32 -16.01 44.51
C GLY A 61 -42.66 -16.46 45.12
N VAL A 62 -42.73 -17.73 45.51
CA VAL A 62 -43.93 -18.43 46.02
C VAL A 62 -44.37 -17.90 47.40
N SER A 63 -45.68 -17.70 47.60
CA SER A 63 -46.28 -17.18 48.83
C SER A 63 -46.20 -18.14 50.03
N GLY A 64 -46.04 -17.61 51.24
CA GLY A 64 -46.01 -18.39 52.50
C GLY A 64 -47.39 -18.85 53.00
N LEU A 65 -47.41 -19.94 53.78
CA LEU A 65 -48.61 -20.63 54.30
C LEU A 65 -49.40 -19.80 55.35
N THR A 66 -50.73 -19.87 55.28
CA THR A 66 -51.70 -19.19 56.16
C THR A 66 -51.79 -19.85 57.55
N GLY A 67 -51.88 -19.04 58.63
CA GLY A 67 -52.00 -19.51 60.03
C GLY A 67 -53.38 -20.07 60.40
N ARG A 68 -53.44 -20.93 61.43
CA ARG A 68 -54.66 -21.63 61.90
C ARG A 68 -55.63 -20.70 62.67
N PRO A 69 -56.98 -20.93 62.61
CA PRO A 69 -57.97 -20.16 63.37
C PRO A 69 -57.99 -20.51 64.89
N GLY A 70 -58.40 -19.54 65.73
CA GLY A 70 -58.56 -19.69 67.19
C GLY A 70 -59.93 -20.25 67.62
N PHE A 71 -60.00 -20.79 68.86
CA PHE A 71 -61.16 -21.49 69.43
C PHE A 71 -62.29 -20.56 69.94
N PRO A 72 -63.56 -21.04 70.03
CA PRO A 72 -64.71 -20.27 70.51
C PRO A 72 -64.73 -20.09 72.05
N GLY A 73 -65.36 -19.03 72.55
CA GLY A 73 -65.48 -18.71 73.98
C GLY A 73 -66.75 -19.25 74.66
N ASP A 74 -66.68 -19.40 75.99
CA ASP A 74 -67.71 -20.03 76.84
C ASP A 74 -68.81 -19.06 77.33
N GLN A 75 -69.95 -19.67 77.69
CA GLN A 75 -71.26 -19.08 78.00
C GLN A 75 -71.40 -18.55 79.45
N GLY A 76 -72.17 -17.47 79.65
CA GLY A 76 -72.36 -16.78 80.93
C GLY A 76 -73.50 -17.28 81.83
N ASN A 77 -73.54 -16.80 83.08
CA ASN A 77 -74.60 -17.05 84.09
C ASN A 77 -75.15 -15.74 84.72
N TYR A 78 -76.46 -15.73 85.01
CA TYR A 78 -77.28 -14.71 85.73
C TYR A 78 -76.91 -14.63 87.24
N GLY A 79 -77.22 -13.62 88.09
CA GLY A 79 -77.94 -12.33 88.08
C GLY A 79 -78.35 -11.97 89.53
N SER A 80 -78.66 -10.71 89.88
CA SER A 80 -79.49 -10.35 91.07
C SER A 80 -80.01 -8.89 91.10
N LYS A 81 -81.29 -8.71 91.49
CA LYS A 81 -82.08 -7.48 91.82
C LYS A 81 -81.36 -6.56 92.85
N GLY A 82 -81.60 -5.25 93.05
CA GLY A 82 -82.53 -4.22 92.55
C GLY A 82 -82.96 -3.29 93.72
N SER A 83 -83.05 -1.95 93.54
CA SER A 83 -83.85 -1.02 94.41
C SER A 83 -83.91 0.44 93.89
N LYS A 84 -84.92 1.19 94.38
CA LYS A 84 -85.62 2.41 93.87
C LYS A 84 -85.02 3.81 94.23
N GLY A 85 -85.51 4.87 93.54
CA GLY A 85 -85.63 6.29 94.01
C GLY A 85 -85.10 7.36 93.02
N VAL A 86 -85.90 8.14 92.25
CA VAL A 86 -86.60 9.43 92.50
C VAL A 86 -85.71 10.72 92.56
N ILE A 87 -85.80 11.54 91.49
CA ILE A 87 -85.80 13.04 91.32
C ILE A 87 -84.62 13.95 91.80
N ALA A 88 -84.04 14.64 90.79
CA ALA A 88 -83.48 16.01 90.64
C ALA A 88 -82.28 16.57 91.47
N GLY A 89 -81.27 17.10 90.74
CA GLY A 89 -80.28 18.10 91.18
C GLY A 89 -78.97 18.05 90.37
N PRO A 90 -78.46 19.16 89.79
CA PRO A 90 -77.30 19.13 88.88
C PRO A 90 -75.96 19.29 89.61
N GLN A 91 -74.95 18.47 89.32
CA GLN A 91 -73.58 18.73 89.77
C GLN A 91 -72.51 17.99 88.94
N GLY A 92 -71.58 18.77 88.39
CA GLY A 92 -70.17 18.42 88.10
C GLY A 92 -69.87 17.49 86.90
N PRO A 93 -69.00 17.86 85.94
CA PRO A 93 -68.51 16.90 84.96
C PRO A 93 -67.65 15.84 85.66
N HIS A 94 -68.06 14.57 85.55
CA HIS A 94 -67.28 13.43 86.05
C HIS A 94 -66.13 13.15 85.07
N GLY A 95 -64.95 12.81 85.61
CA GLY A 95 -63.73 12.56 84.84
C GLY A 95 -63.89 11.45 83.80
N ALA A 96 -63.12 11.56 82.71
CA ALA A 96 -63.14 10.60 81.61
C ALA A 96 -62.90 9.15 82.12
N PRO A 97 -63.59 8.14 81.56
CA PRO A 97 -63.34 6.73 81.83
C PRO A 97 -61.87 6.36 81.58
N GLY A 98 -61.30 5.50 82.42
CA GLY A 98 -59.99 4.91 82.18
C GLY A 98 -59.96 4.17 80.85
N LEU A 99 -58.88 4.38 80.08
CA LEU A 99 -58.66 3.79 78.77
C LEU A 99 -58.74 2.26 78.83
N THR A 100 -59.52 1.68 77.91
CA THR A 100 -59.58 0.24 77.61
C THR A 100 -58.18 -0.30 77.38
N GLY A 101 -57.82 -1.42 78.01
CA GLY A 101 -56.52 -2.07 77.82
C GLY A 101 -56.28 -2.41 76.34
N TYR A 102 -55.12 -2.02 75.82
CA TYR A 102 -54.74 -2.21 74.43
C TYR A 102 -54.68 -3.70 74.06
N THR A 103 -55.34 -4.07 72.97
CA THR A 103 -55.19 -5.36 72.29
C THR A 103 -53.72 -5.58 71.93
N GLY A 104 -53.15 -6.74 72.28
CA GLY A 104 -51.78 -7.09 71.92
C GLY A 104 -51.56 -6.98 70.41
N SER A 105 -50.50 -6.28 69.99
CA SER A 105 -50.16 -6.09 68.59
C SER A 105 -49.86 -7.43 67.92
N SER A 106 -50.43 -7.67 66.74
CA SER A 106 -50.06 -8.81 65.89
C SER A 106 -48.56 -8.77 65.59
N GLY A 107 -47.89 -9.92 65.67
CA GLY A 107 -46.47 -10.05 65.35
C GLY A 107 -46.17 -9.57 63.93
N GLN A 108 -45.11 -8.79 63.76
CA GLN A 108 -44.70 -8.28 62.44
C GLN A 108 -44.40 -9.43 61.46
N PRO A 109 -44.85 -9.35 60.19
CA PRO A 109 -44.45 -10.29 59.15
C PRO A 109 -42.92 -10.31 58.98
N GLY A 110 -42.35 -11.49 58.78
CA GLY A 110 -40.91 -11.64 58.51
C GLY A 110 -40.48 -10.88 57.25
N PHE A 111 -39.32 -10.23 57.31
CA PHE A 111 -38.80 -9.42 56.22
C PHE A 111 -38.58 -10.24 54.93
N PRO A 112 -38.88 -9.69 53.73
CA PRO A 112 -38.61 -10.35 52.46
C PRO A 112 -37.11 -10.68 52.29
N GLY A 113 -36.80 -11.86 51.75
CA GLY A 113 -35.43 -12.25 51.41
C GLY A 113 -34.78 -11.24 50.45
N ARG A 114 -33.49 -10.94 50.67
CA ARG A 114 -32.76 -9.96 49.84
C ARG A 114 -32.68 -10.42 48.37
N PRO A 115 -32.85 -9.52 47.39
CA PRO A 115 -32.67 -9.85 45.97
C PRO A 115 -31.26 -10.39 45.70
N GLY A 116 -31.18 -11.45 44.87
CA GLY A 116 -29.89 -11.95 44.38
C GLY A 116 -29.13 -10.87 43.61
N THR A 117 -27.81 -10.78 43.81
CA THR A 117 -26.98 -9.77 43.15
C THR A 117 -26.98 -9.98 41.63
N PRO A 118 -27.10 -8.90 40.81
CA PRO A 118 -26.99 -9.00 39.36
C PRO A 118 -25.68 -9.69 38.93
N GLY A 119 -25.75 -10.58 37.95
CA GLY A 119 -24.57 -11.20 37.37
C GLY A 119 -23.60 -10.14 36.83
N ARG A 120 -22.30 -10.34 37.03
CA ARG A 120 -21.27 -9.38 36.59
C ARG A 120 -21.38 -9.18 35.08
N GLN A 121 -21.45 -7.93 34.65
CA GLN A 121 -21.38 -7.54 33.25
C GLN A 121 -20.10 -8.12 32.62
N GLY A 122 -20.24 -8.80 31.47
CA GLY A 122 -19.08 -9.28 30.70
C GLY A 122 -18.15 -8.11 30.42
N LYS A 123 -16.84 -8.32 30.56
CA LYS A 123 -15.84 -7.27 30.28
C LYS A 123 -16.07 -6.77 28.84
N PRO A 124 -16.01 -5.44 28.60
CA PRO A 124 -16.00 -4.92 27.24
C PRO A 124 -14.96 -5.67 26.41
N GLY A 125 -15.31 -6.02 25.17
CA GLY A 125 -14.33 -6.55 24.22
C GLY A 125 -13.13 -5.60 24.15
N LEU A 126 -11.93 -6.17 23.99
CA LEU A 126 -10.73 -5.35 23.80
C LEU A 126 -11.02 -4.33 22.69
N PRO A 127 -10.63 -3.04 22.86
CA PRO A 127 -10.65 -2.10 21.77
C PRO A 127 -10.00 -2.75 20.55
N GLY A 128 -10.64 -2.68 19.39
CA GLY A 128 -9.99 -3.07 18.15
C GLY A 128 -8.63 -2.36 18.10
N LEU A 129 -7.58 -3.08 17.67
CA LEU A 129 -6.27 -2.48 17.43
C LEU A 129 -6.51 -1.14 16.70
N PRO A 130 -5.90 -0.03 17.15
CA PRO A 130 -6.03 1.23 16.44
C PRO A 130 -5.71 0.95 14.98
N GLY A 131 -6.66 1.29 14.08
CA GLY A 131 -6.40 1.20 12.65
C GLY A 131 -5.06 1.87 12.40
N ARG A 132 -4.09 1.11 11.86
CA ARG A 132 -2.79 1.65 11.45
C ARG A 132 -3.06 2.95 10.73
N ALA A 133 -2.42 4.02 11.19
CA ALA A 133 -2.61 5.36 10.66
C ALA A 133 -2.44 5.32 9.14
N ILE A 134 -3.56 5.40 8.40
CA ILE A 134 -3.56 5.75 6.99
C ILE A 134 -3.12 7.22 6.99
N GLY A 135 -1.85 7.51 6.69
CA GLY A 135 -1.48 8.93 6.53
C GLY A 135 -0.02 9.32 6.33
N ILE A 136 0.99 8.59 6.81
CA ILE A 136 2.41 8.99 6.59
C ILE A 136 3.31 7.76 6.48
N GLY A 137 3.10 6.94 5.45
CA GLY A 137 4.04 5.87 5.11
C GLY A 137 5.12 6.40 4.17
N TYR A 138 6.39 6.21 4.51
CA TYR A 138 7.46 6.37 3.52
C TYR A 138 7.38 5.21 2.53
N THR A 139 7.85 5.41 1.30
CA THR A 139 8.01 4.31 0.36
C THR A 139 9.46 3.86 0.31
N LEU A 140 9.66 2.56 0.29
CA LEU A 140 10.94 1.93 0.01
C LEU A 140 10.83 1.19 -1.32
N VAL A 141 11.74 1.46 -2.24
CA VAL A 141 11.84 0.75 -3.51
C VAL A 141 13.02 -0.20 -3.49
N LYS A 142 12.80 -1.44 -3.92
CA LYS A 142 13.84 -2.44 -4.10
C LYS A 142 13.85 -2.95 -5.54
N HIS A 143 15.01 -2.96 -6.17
CA HIS A 143 15.23 -3.53 -7.51
C HIS A 143 16.03 -4.82 -7.39
N SER A 144 15.54 -5.90 -7.99
CA SER A 144 16.19 -7.21 -7.86
C SER A 144 17.40 -7.42 -8.76
N GLN A 145 17.54 -6.62 -9.83
CA GLN A 145 18.46 -6.87 -10.93
C GLN A 145 18.30 -8.30 -11.50
N SER A 146 17.09 -8.86 -11.43
CA SER A 146 16.72 -10.22 -11.84
C SER A 146 15.30 -10.24 -12.43
N SER A 147 14.91 -11.35 -13.05
CA SER A 147 13.55 -11.55 -13.55
C SER A 147 12.54 -11.89 -12.44
N GLN A 148 13.00 -12.04 -11.19
CA GLN A 148 12.18 -12.36 -10.03
C GLN A 148 11.89 -11.11 -9.19
N VAL A 149 10.67 -11.02 -8.68
CA VAL A 149 10.24 -9.89 -7.83
C VAL A 149 11.00 -9.94 -6.49
N PRO A 150 11.68 -8.85 -6.08
CA PRO A 150 12.37 -8.82 -4.80
C PRO A 150 11.35 -8.76 -3.66
N MET A 151 11.64 -9.47 -2.56
CA MET A 151 10.78 -9.41 -1.37
C MET A 151 10.98 -8.07 -0.62
N CYS A 152 9.89 -7.53 -0.07
CA CYS A 152 9.97 -6.41 0.87
C CYS A 152 10.70 -6.82 2.16
N PRO A 153 11.52 -5.93 2.76
CA PRO A 153 12.16 -6.21 4.05
C PRO A 153 11.15 -6.53 5.15
N GLN A 154 11.62 -7.26 6.18
CA GLN A 154 10.75 -7.72 7.26
C GLN A 154 10.02 -6.56 7.96
N GLY A 155 8.70 -6.73 8.11
CA GLY A 155 7.80 -5.76 8.72
C GLY A 155 7.30 -4.66 7.79
N MET A 156 7.60 -4.73 6.50
CA MET A 156 7.09 -3.80 5.47
C MET A 156 6.10 -4.52 4.56
N ASP A 157 4.93 -3.92 4.38
CA ASP A 157 3.91 -4.46 3.48
C ASP A 157 4.22 -4.07 2.03
N LYS A 158 4.07 -5.01 1.10
CA LYS A 158 4.24 -4.73 -0.33
C LYS A 158 3.02 -3.96 -0.84
N LEU A 159 3.24 -2.78 -1.40
CA LEU A 159 2.21 -1.96 -2.04
C LEU A 159 1.95 -2.46 -3.48
N TRP A 160 3.01 -2.61 -4.29
CA TRP A 160 2.95 -3.24 -5.60
C TRP A 160 4.32 -3.78 -6.04
N ASP A 161 4.32 -4.55 -7.13
CA ASP A 161 5.53 -4.93 -7.86
C ASP A 161 5.45 -4.51 -9.33
N GLY A 162 6.60 -4.53 -10.00
CA GLY A 162 6.69 -4.05 -11.36
C GLY A 162 8.03 -4.32 -12.02
N TYR A 163 8.36 -3.45 -12.96
CA TYR A 163 9.57 -3.44 -13.78
C TYR A 163 10.38 -2.18 -13.51
N SER A 164 11.69 -2.34 -13.52
CA SER A 164 12.65 -1.33 -13.04
C SER A 164 12.96 -0.32 -14.15
N LEU A 165 12.17 0.74 -14.24
CA LEU A 165 12.41 1.86 -15.16
C LEU A 165 13.60 2.68 -14.66
N LEU A 166 14.56 2.95 -15.56
CA LEU A 166 15.69 3.83 -15.27
C LEU A 166 15.42 5.24 -15.81
N TYR A 167 15.16 5.35 -17.12
CA TYR A 167 14.83 6.63 -17.76
C TYR A 167 14.14 6.42 -19.11
N VAL A 168 13.58 7.50 -19.63
CA VAL A 168 13.02 7.57 -20.99
C VAL A 168 13.75 8.64 -21.79
N GLU A 169 13.81 8.45 -23.11
CA GLU A 169 14.41 9.40 -24.03
C GLU A 169 13.38 9.75 -25.10
N GLY A 170 12.89 10.99 -25.05
CA GLY A 170 11.92 11.53 -26.00
C GLY A 170 12.51 12.75 -26.67
N GLN A 171 12.47 12.80 -28.01
CA GLN A 171 13.12 13.86 -28.78
C GLN A 171 14.62 14.02 -28.43
N GLU A 172 15.34 12.90 -28.26
CA GLU A 172 16.77 12.88 -27.92
C GLU A 172 17.10 13.57 -26.58
N LYS A 173 16.12 13.67 -25.68
CA LYS A 173 16.30 14.22 -24.34
C LYS A 173 15.94 13.21 -23.28
N ALA A 174 16.87 12.93 -22.36
CA ALA A 174 16.65 12.02 -21.25
C ALA A 174 15.80 12.65 -20.14
N HIS A 175 14.90 11.84 -19.58
CA HIS A 175 14.19 12.12 -18.33
C HIS A 175 14.23 10.89 -17.42
N ASN A 176 14.83 11.06 -16.24
CA ASN A 176 15.22 9.98 -15.35
C ASN A 176 14.23 9.78 -14.22
N GLN A 177 14.15 8.55 -13.71
CA GLN A 177 13.53 8.23 -12.44
C GLN A 177 14.64 7.82 -11.45
N ASP A 178 14.61 8.37 -10.25
CA ASP A 178 15.51 7.93 -9.19
C ASP A 178 15.10 6.52 -8.74
N LEU A 179 16.04 5.58 -8.73
CA LEU A 179 15.82 4.17 -8.41
C LEU A 179 15.44 3.94 -6.93
N GLY A 180 15.59 4.94 -6.06
CA GLY A 180 15.06 4.87 -4.69
C GLY A 180 13.63 5.38 -4.56
N LEU A 181 13.05 5.93 -5.63
CA LEU A 181 11.69 6.47 -5.63
C LEU A 181 10.73 5.57 -6.41
N ALA A 182 9.47 5.55 -5.97
CA ALA A 182 8.42 4.67 -6.48
C ALA A 182 8.18 4.79 -8.00
N GLY A 183 8.48 5.95 -8.60
CA GLY A 183 8.35 6.18 -10.05
C GLY A 183 9.25 5.30 -10.91
N SER A 184 10.33 4.76 -10.35
CA SER A 184 11.22 3.79 -11.03
C SER A 184 10.63 2.38 -11.09
N CYS A 185 9.50 2.10 -10.41
CA CYS A 185 8.88 0.78 -10.37
C CYS A 185 7.52 0.76 -11.07
N LEU A 186 7.54 0.60 -12.39
CA LEU A 186 6.31 0.62 -13.21
C LEU A 186 5.60 -0.74 -13.18
N PRO A 187 4.28 -0.80 -12.90
CA PRO A 187 3.55 -2.07 -12.79
C PRO A 187 3.42 -2.83 -14.11
N ARG A 188 3.59 -2.15 -15.25
CA ARG A 188 3.52 -2.75 -16.58
C ARG A 188 4.74 -2.35 -17.39
N PHE A 189 5.36 -3.33 -18.05
CA PHE A 189 6.41 -3.11 -19.00
C PHE A 189 5.84 -2.73 -20.37
N ASN A 190 6.51 -1.81 -21.05
CA ASN A 190 6.31 -1.49 -22.46
C ASN A 190 7.62 -0.91 -23.00
N THR A 191 8.04 -1.28 -24.20
CA THR A 191 9.24 -0.70 -24.85
C THR A 191 9.11 0.81 -25.08
N ILE A 192 7.88 1.34 -25.13
CA ILE A 192 7.58 2.77 -25.14
C ILE A 192 6.43 3.09 -24.17
N PRO A 193 6.71 3.34 -22.89
CA PRO A 193 5.68 3.55 -21.87
C PRO A 193 5.06 4.96 -21.88
N PHE A 194 5.24 5.73 -22.96
CA PHE A 194 4.77 7.10 -23.08
C PHE A 194 4.36 7.44 -24.52
N LEU A 195 3.69 8.58 -24.67
CA LEU A 195 3.35 9.22 -25.93
C LEU A 195 3.72 10.71 -25.83
N TYR A 196 3.78 11.41 -26.95
CA TYR A 196 3.95 12.85 -26.97
C TYR A 196 2.80 13.50 -27.73
N CYS A 197 2.43 14.72 -27.32
CA CYS A 197 1.42 15.52 -27.99
C CYS A 197 2.02 16.84 -28.46
N THR A 198 1.40 17.40 -29.50
CA THR A 198 1.81 18.67 -30.10
C THR A 198 0.81 19.77 -29.74
N SER A 199 1.16 21.03 -30.04
CA SER A 199 0.26 22.17 -29.85
C SER A 199 -1.02 22.10 -30.69
N ASN A 200 -1.05 21.24 -31.72
CA ASN A 200 -2.19 21.08 -32.62
C ASN A 200 -3.19 20.02 -32.12
N GLU A 201 -3.17 19.70 -30.82
CA GLU A 201 -4.02 18.67 -30.18
C GLU A 201 -3.87 17.26 -30.79
N LEU A 202 -2.76 17.01 -31.51
CA LEU A 202 -2.41 15.71 -32.06
C LEU A 202 -1.38 15.02 -31.17
N CYS A 203 -1.68 13.78 -30.80
CA CYS A 203 -0.81 12.91 -30.00
C CYS A 203 -0.31 11.74 -30.83
N TYR A 204 0.96 11.38 -30.62
CA TYR A 204 1.66 10.33 -31.34
C TYR A 204 2.19 9.31 -30.34
N TYR A 205 1.86 8.04 -30.58
CA TYR A 205 2.33 6.91 -29.81
C TYR A 205 3.19 6.02 -30.71
N ALA A 206 4.39 5.66 -30.24
CA ALA A 206 5.32 4.78 -30.94
C ALA A 206 5.62 5.16 -32.41
N SER A 207 5.40 6.43 -32.78
CA SER A 207 5.49 6.92 -34.17
C SER A 207 6.82 7.60 -34.49
N ARG A 208 7.76 7.61 -33.53
CA ARG A 208 9.11 8.19 -33.63
C ARG A 208 10.14 7.21 -33.05
N ASN A 209 11.42 7.49 -33.27
CA ASN A 209 12.56 6.75 -32.72
C ASN A 209 12.85 7.06 -31.24
N ASP A 210 11.81 7.24 -30.42
CA ASP A 210 11.94 7.42 -28.98
C ASP A 210 12.29 6.09 -28.29
N LYS A 211 12.90 6.17 -27.10
CA LYS A 211 13.47 5.00 -26.40
C LYS A 211 13.09 4.97 -24.93
N SER A 212 13.16 3.79 -24.34
CA SER A 212 13.10 3.61 -22.89
C SER A 212 14.26 2.74 -22.42
N TYR A 213 14.67 2.95 -21.17
CA TYR A 213 15.80 2.26 -20.57
C TYR A 213 15.41 1.70 -19.22
N TRP A 214 15.81 0.46 -18.99
CA TRP A 214 15.38 -0.34 -17.84
C TRP A 214 16.59 -0.97 -17.18
N LEU A 215 16.60 -1.07 -15.84
CA LEU A 215 17.60 -1.90 -15.17
C LEU A 215 17.49 -3.34 -15.70
N SER A 216 18.63 -3.97 -15.93
CA SER A 216 18.71 -5.27 -16.56
C SER A 216 18.94 -6.42 -15.58
N THR A 217 18.71 -7.65 -16.04
CA THR A 217 19.05 -8.88 -15.30
C THR A 217 20.48 -9.35 -15.57
N SER A 218 20.90 -10.43 -14.91
CA SER A 218 22.20 -11.09 -15.12
C SER A 218 22.19 -12.02 -16.34
N ALA A 219 21.15 -11.98 -17.16
CA ALA A 219 21.09 -12.78 -18.38
C ALA A 219 22.27 -12.41 -19.32
N PRO A 220 22.87 -13.41 -20.00
CA PRO A 220 23.96 -13.16 -20.95
C PRO A 220 23.52 -12.19 -22.05
N ILE A 221 24.41 -11.27 -22.45
CA ILE A 221 24.12 -10.29 -23.51
C ILE A 221 23.75 -11.06 -24.81
N PRO A 222 22.56 -10.82 -25.40
CA PRO A 222 22.16 -11.49 -26.62
C PRO A 222 23.00 -11.01 -27.80
N MET A 223 23.17 -11.87 -28.80
CA MET A 223 23.91 -11.53 -30.03
C MET A 223 23.15 -10.56 -30.95
N MET A 224 21.82 -10.50 -30.82
CA MET A 224 20.93 -9.66 -31.62
C MET A 224 19.85 -9.01 -30.75
N PRO A 225 19.19 -7.93 -31.21
CA PRO A 225 18.07 -7.33 -30.50
C PRO A 225 16.97 -8.36 -30.20
N VAL A 226 16.49 -8.36 -28.97
CA VAL A 226 15.44 -9.27 -28.50
C VAL A 226 14.07 -8.59 -28.60
N ALA A 227 13.02 -9.38 -28.87
CA ALA A 227 11.66 -8.89 -29.08
C ALA A 227 10.65 -9.70 -28.27
N ASN A 228 9.45 -9.12 -28.05
CA ASN A 228 8.31 -9.81 -27.45
C ASN A 228 8.66 -10.47 -26.09
N GLU A 229 8.25 -11.72 -25.88
CA GLU A 229 8.43 -12.46 -24.63
C GLU A 229 9.91 -12.69 -24.28
N GLN A 230 10.82 -12.68 -25.26
CA GLN A 230 12.25 -12.84 -25.01
C GLN A 230 12.84 -11.68 -24.20
N ILE A 231 12.19 -10.52 -24.20
CA ILE A 231 12.60 -9.33 -23.43
C ILE A 231 12.48 -9.60 -21.93
N ILE A 232 11.50 -10.40 -21.49
CA ILE A 232 11.14 -10.59 -20.07
C ILE A 232 12.35 -11.01 -19.23
N GLN A 233 13.19 -11.89 -19.74
CA GLN A 233 14.36 -12.39 -19.02
C GLN A 233 15.43 -11.31 -18.78
N TYR A 234 15.40 -10.19 -19.51
CA TYR A 234 16.38 -9.11 -19.45
C TYR A 234 15.94 -7.92 -18.61
N ILE A 235 14.67 -7.80 -18.24
CA ILE A 235 14.15 -6.67 -17.47
C ILE A 235 14.16 -6.99 -15.97
N SER A 236 14.82 -6.15 -15.18
CA SER A 236 14.83 -6.23 -13.72
C SER A 236 13.44 -5.99 -13.14
N ARG A 237 13.03 -6.81 -12.18
CA ARG A 237 11.80 -6.61 -11.39
C ARG A 237 12.07 -5.76 -10.14
N CYS A 238 11.03 -5.11 -9.66
CA CYS A 238 11.06 -4.25 -8.48
C CYS A 238 9.85 -4.49 -7.57
N SER A 239 9.96 -4.03 -6.32
CA SER A 239 8.84 -3.94 -5.38
C SER A 239 8.87 -2.60 -4.68
N VAL A 240 7.67 -2.07 -4.43
CA VAL A 240 7.48 -0.87 -3.61
C VAL A 240 6.81 -1.29 -2.32
N CYS A 241 7.42 -0.91 -1.20
CA CYS A 241 7.06 -1.34 0.13
C CYS A 241 6.70 -0.14 1.00
N GLU A 242 5.75 -0.32 1.91
CA GLU A 242 5.42 0.67 2.94
C GLU A 242 6.46 0.61 4.07
N ALA A 243 7.12 1.74 4.33
CA ALA A 243 8.18 1.89 5.31
C ALA A 243 7.78 2.85 6.43
N LEU A 244 8.25 2.55 7.65
CA LEU A 244 7.96 3.35 8.85
C LEU A 244 8.73 4.67 8.90
N SER A 245 9.90 4.75 8.26
CA SER A 245 10.75 5.94 8.20
C SER A 245 11.51 5.98 6.88
N GLN A 246 12.13 7.12 6.58
CA GLN A 246 12.91 7.29 5.35
C GLN A 246 14.17 6.41 5.37
N ALA A 247 14.37 5.65 4.30
CA ALA A 247 15.62 4.93 4.04
C ALA A 247 16.61 5.84 3.29
N VAL A 248 17.89 5.71 3.62
CA VAL A 248 18.99 6.47 2.99
C VAL A 248 20.15 5.55 2.65
N ALA A 249 20.89 5.89 1.61
CA ALA A 249 22.18 5.26 1.29
C ALA A 249 23.33 6.00 1.98
N VAL A 250 24.30 5.23 2.46
CA VAL A 250 25.60 5.70 2.94
C VAL A 250 26.69 5.06 2.08
N HIS A 251 27.69 5.84 1.66
CA HIS A 251 28.77 5.41 0.77
C HIS A 251 30.11 5.52 1.49
N SER A 252 30.98 4.52 1.39
CA SER A 252 32.27 4.53 2.08
C SER A 252 33.37 5.25 1.33
N GLN A 253 33.30 5.28 -0.01
CA GLN A 253 34.47 5.57 -0.86
C GLN A 253 35.68 4.68 -0.51
N ASP A 254 35.38 3.45 -0.10
CA ASP A 254 36.33 2.42 0.32
C ASP A 254 35.81 1.04 -0.13
N ILE A 255 36.65 0.00 -0.10
CA ILE A 255 36.26 -1.39 -0.35
C ILE A 255 35.45 -1.98 0.83
N THR A 256 35.55 -1.38 2.01
CA THR A 256 34.83 -1.72 3.22
C THR A 256 33.40 -1.17 3.18
N ILE A 257 32.47 -1.91 3.78
CA ILE A 257 31.05 -1.53 3.83
C ILE A 257 30.89 -0.43 4.90
N PRO A 258 30.28 0.72 4.57
CA PRO A 258 30.08 1.78 5.55
C PRO A 258 29.03 1.36 6.59
N PRO A 259 29.26 1.59 7.90
CA PRO A 259 28.28 1.26 8.92
C PRO A 259 27.04 2.17 8.82
N CYS A 260 25.88 1.64 9.21
CA CYS A 260 24.71 2.49 9.41
C CYS A 260 24.92 3.48 10.57
N PRO A 261 24.31 4.68 10.51
CA PRO A 261 24.34 5.62 11.63
C PRO A 261 23.74 5.03 12.91
N GLN A 262 24.13 5.57 14.06
CA GLN A 262 23.62 5.14 15.38
C GLN A 262 22.09 5.29 15.43
N GLY A 263 21.38 4.24 15.85
CA GLY A 263 19.92 4.19 15.89
C GLY A 263 19.24 3.83 14.55
N TRP A 264 20.01 3.38 13.55
CA TRP A 264 19.50 2.93 12.25
C TRP A 264 19.74 1.43 12.06
N ARG A 265 18.80 0.76 11.38
CA ARG A 265 18.95 -0.65 10.98
C ARG A 265 19.37 -0.75 9.53
N SER A 266 20.15 -1.78 9.22
CA SER A 266 20.53 -2.14 7.85
C SER A 266 19.35 -2.74 7.09
N LEU A 267 19.21 -2.38 5.81
CA LEU A 267 18.27 -3.01 4.87
C LEU A 267 19.01 -3.89 3.86
N TRP A 268 20.02 -3.35 3.17
CA TRP A 268 20.92 -4.10 2.28
C TRP A 268 22.26 -3.38 2.11
N ILE A 269 23.20 -4.09 1.48
CA ILE A 269 24.53 -3.59 1.11
C ILE A 269 24.68 -3.64 -0.41
N GLY A 270 25.60 -2.84 -0.96
CA GLY A 270 25.77 -2.81 -2.41
C GLY A 270 27.04 -2.09 -2.86
N TYR A 271 26.95 -1.58 -4.08
CA TYR A 271 27.96 -0.76 -4.75
C TYR A 271 27.38 0.61 -5.10
N SER A 272 28.22 1.63 -5.01
CA SER A 272 27.86 3.03 -5.15
C SER A 272 27.65 3.44 -6.61
N PHE A 273 26.43 3.30 -7.11
CA PHE A 273 26.01 3.69 -8.47
C PHE A 273 25.71 5.18 -8.54
N LEU A 274 26.43 5.90 -9.41
CA LEU A 274 26.36 7.35 -9.50
C LEU A 274 25.51 7.81 -10.69
N MET A 275 25.89 7.40 -11.91
CA MET A 275 25.26 7.87 -13.13
C MET A 275 25.45 6.90 -14.31
N HIS A 276 24.79 7.19 -15.42
CA HIS A 276 24.84 6.39 -16.63
C HIS A 276 24.61 7.26 -17.87
N THR A 277 25.12 6.79 -19.02
CA THR A 277 24.88 7.39 -20.34
C THR A 277 24.71 6.31 -21.41
N ALA A 278 24.02 6.65 -22.50
CA ALA A 278 23.86 5.76 -23.64
C ALA A 278 23.78 6.53 -24.98
N ALA A 279 22.69 6.39 -25.73
CA ALA A 279 22.53 7.03 -27.03
C ALA A 279 22.67 8.56 -26.93
N GLY A 280 23.40 9.17 -27.86
CA GLY A 280 23.62 10.62 -27.88
C GLY A 280 24.39 11.19 -26.68
N ALA A 281 25.02 10.34 -25.87
CA ALA A 281 25.57 10.71 -24.55
C ALA A 281 24.53 11.22 -23.55
N GLU A 282 23.23 11.04 -23.84
CA GLU A 282 22.15 11.28 -22.91
C GLU A 282 22.11 10.21 -21.82
N GLY A 283 21.48 10.54 -20.69
CA GLY A 283 21.33 9.66 -19.55
C GLY A 283 20.95 10.42 -18.29
N GLY A 284 21.52 10.02 -17.16
CA GLY A 284 21.29 10.70 -15.90
C GLY A 284 21.94 9.99 -14.73
N GLY A 285 21.47 10.28 -13.52
CA GLY A 285 22.11 9.79 -12.30
C GLY A 285 21.18 9.60 -11.14
N GLN A 286 21.77 9.15 -10.04
CA GLN A 286 21.10 8.88 -8.78
C GLN A 286 21.49 9.92 -7.75
N SER A 287 20.57 10.25 -6.84
CA SER A 287 20.93 10.98 -5.64
C SER A 287 21.74 10.06 -4.71
N LEU A 288 22.92 10.48 -4.26
CA LEU A 288 23.77 9.67 -3.37
C LEU A 288 23.19 9.45 -1.96
N VAL A 289 22.14 10.18 -1.57
CA VAL A 289 21.41 9.84 -0.33
C VAL A 289 20.26 8.87 -0.59
N SER A 290 19.84 8.74 -1.85
CA SER A 290 18.75 7.84 -2.24
C SER A 290 19.21 6.38 -2.21
N PRO A 291 18.37 5.44 -1.75
CA PRO A 291 18.61 4.01 -1.89
C PRO A 291 18.94 3.56 -3.33
N GLY A 292 18.46 4.31 -4.33
CA GLY A 292 18.71 4.04 -5.76
C GLY A 292 20.18 4.12 -6.18
N SER A 293 21.01 4.85 -5.42
CA SER A 293 22.45 4.93 -5.63
C SER A 293 23.21 3.71 -5.07
N CYS A 294 22.52 2.76 -4.42
CA CYS A 294 23.14 1.59 -3.79
C CYS A 294 22.60 0.27 -4.37
N LEU A 295 23.14 -0.14 -5.51
CA LEU A 295 22.76 -1.38 -6.19
C LEU A 295 23.40 -2.60 -5.50
N GLU A 296 22.62 -3.63 -5.20
CA GLU A 296 23.09 -4.86 -4.53
C GLU A 296 24.19 -5.55 -5.35
N ASP A 297 24.01 -5.62 -6.67
CA ASP A 297 24.96 -6.24 -7.59
C ASP A 297 25.66 -5.21 -8.48
N PHE A 298 27.00 -5.25 -8.46
CA PHE A 298 27.79 -4.54 -9.46
C PHE A 298 27.65 -5.17 -10.84
N ARG A 299 27.38 -4.34 -11.86
CA ARG A 299 27.45 -4.71 -13.27
C ARG A 299 28.01 -3.57 -14.10
N ALA A 300 28.93 -3.87 -15.01
CA ALA A 300 29.48 -2.87 -15.92
C ALA A 300 28.41 -2.25 -16.84
N THR A 301 27.38 -3.03 -17.19
CA THR A 301 26.23 -2.57 -17.99
C THR A 301 24.93 -2.95 -17.26
N PRO A 302 24.49 -2.16 -16.27
CA PRO A 302 23.38 -2.53 -15.39
C PRO A 302 21.99 -2.26 -15.99
N PHE A 303 21.91 -1.82 -17.26
CA PHE A 303 20.67 -1.45 -17.92
C PHE A 303 20.65 -1.82 -19.40
N ILE A 304 19.45 -2.01 -19.93
CA ILE A 304 19.16 -2.34 -21.32
C ILE A 304 18.38 -1.19 -21.98
N GLU A 305 18.60 -0.99 -23.28
CA GLU A 305 17.88 0.00 -24.08
C GLU A 305 16.79 -0.69 -24.89
N CYS A 306 15.61 -0.11 -24.91
CA CYS A 306 14.47 -0.57 -25.67
C CYS A 306 14.07 0.50 -26.70
N ASN A 307 14.02 0.11 -27.96
CA ASN A 307 13.53 0.93 -29.06
C ASN A 307 12.01 0.85 -29.11
N GLY A 308 11.35 1.98 -28.90
CA GLY A 308 9.91 2.03 -28.77
C GLY A 308 9.15 1.56 -30.01
N ALA A 309 9.42 2.18 -31.15
CA ALA A 309 8.72 1.90 -32.41
C ALA A 309 8.99 0.48 -32.95
N ARG A 310 10.15 -0.10 -32.64
CA ARG A 310 10.52 -1.44 -33.11
C ARG A 310 10.10 -2.56 -32.15
N GLY A 311 9.75 -2.24 -30.90
CA GLY A 311 9.40 -3.25 -29.91
C GLY A 311 10.57 -4.17 -29.54
N THR A 312 11.81 -3.70 -29.68
CA THR A 312 13.02 -4.49 -29.43
C THR A 312 13.90 -3.87 -28.36
N CYS A 313 14.67 -4.70 -27.65
CA CYS A 313 15.65 -4.25 -26.67
C CYS A 313 17.04 -4.84 -26.93
N PHE A 314 18.09 -4.09 -26.62
CA PHE A 314 19.48 -4.52 -26.86
C PHE A 314 20.52 -3.79 -25.99
N PHE A 315 21.70 -4.40 -25.87
CA PHE A 315 22.87 -3.82 -25.22
C PHE A 315 23.82 -3.28 -26.30
N PHE A 316 23.93 -1.96 -26.37
CA PHE A 316 24.83 -1.28 -27.30
C PHE A 316 26.14 -0.91 -26.59
N ASN A 317 27.25 -0.86 -27.35
CA ASN A 317 28.60 -0.64 -26.79
C ASN A 317 28.83 0.77 -26.23
N ASN A 318 27.98 1.73 -26.58
CA ASN A 318 28.03 3.11 -26.09
C ASN A 318 27.37 3.31 -24.72
N LYS A 319 26.95 2.22 -24.05
CA LYS A 319 26.38 2.28 -22.70
C LYS A 319 27.49 2.36 -21.68
N HIS A 320 27.47 3.40 -20.87
CA HIS A 320 28.41 3.57 -19.77
C HIS A 320 27.68 3.65 -18.43
N SER A 321 28.26 3.03 -17.41
CA SER A 321 27.85 3.17 -16.02
C SER A 321 29.00 3.77 -15.23
N PHE A 322 28.67 4.65 -14.30
CA PHE A 322 29.62 5.39 -13.49
C PHE A 322 29.34 5.12 -12.03
N TRP A 323 30.42 4.86 -11.29
CA TRP A 323 30.38 4.40 -9.91
C TRP A 323 31.31 5.26 -9.07
N LEU A 324 30.99 5.48 -7.80
CA LEU A 324 31.94 6.13 -6.90
C LEU A 324 33.17 5.24 -6.73
N THR A 325 34.35 5.86 -6.70
CA THR A 325 35.62 5.16 -6.56
C THR A 325 36.04 5.05 -5.10
N THR A 326 36.98 4.15 -4.84
CA THR A 326 37.70 4.08 -3.57
C THR A 326 38.80 5.15 -3.51
N VAL A 327 38.93 5.85 -2.40
CA VAL A 327 39.92 6.91 -2.20
C VAL A 327 40.75 6.62 -0.95
N GLN A 328 42.07 6.58 -1.09
CA GLN A 328 42.98 6.46 0.05
C GLN A 328 43.09 7.81 0.76
N PRO A 329 42.76 7.91 2.07
CA PRO A 329 42.77 9.17 2.80
C PRO A 329 44.11 9.91 2.73
N GLU A 330 45.22 9.18 2.73
CA GLU A 330 46.58 9.74 2.71
C GLU A 330 46.92 10.38 1.36
N ARG A 331 46.23 9.96 0.28
CA ARG A 331 46.46 10.42 -1.10
C ARG A 331 45.49 11.52 -1.56
N GLN A 332 44.41 11.77 -0.81
CA GLN A 332 43.28 12.63 -1.24
C GLN A 332 43.70 14.02 -1.73
N PHE A 333 44.75 14.60 -1.14
CA PHE A 333 45.25 15.95 -1.47
C PHE A 333 46.74 15.98 -1.80
N THR A 334 47.42 14.84 -1.79
CA THR A 334 48.88 14.75 -1.94
C THR A 334 49.31 14.24 -3.31
N GLN A 335 48.43 13.51 -4.00
CA GLN A 335 48.71 12.94 -5.31
C GLN A 335 47.52 13.16 -6.24
N SER A 336 47.81 13.41 -7.52
CA SER A 336 46.79 13.36 -8.55
C SER A 336 46.32 11.91 -8.75
N PRO A 337 45.05 11.68 -9.12
CA PRO A 337 44.56 10.33 -9.40
C PRO A 337 45.38 9.63 -10.48
N GLU A 338 45.84 8.41 -10.21
CA GLU A 338 46.55 7.58 -11.18
C GLU A 338 45.55 7.00 -12.21
N SER A 339 45.86 7.15 -13.50
CA SER A 339 45.02 6.62 -14.58
C SER A 339 45.25 5.11 -14.73
N GLU A 340 44.17 4.33 -14.68
CA GLU A 340 44.21 2.88 -14.74
C GLU A 340 43.11 2.33 -15.65
N THR A 341 43.39 1.21 -16.32
CA THR A 341 42.38 0.43 -17.04
C THR A 341 42.16 -0.90 -16.33
N LEU A 342 40.96 -1.08 -15.76
CA LEU A 342 40.63 -2.25 -14.95
C LEU A 342 39.94 -3.31 -15.79
N LYS A 343 40.33 -4.59 -15.62
CA LYS A 343 39.71 -5.74 -16.31
C LYS A 343 39.37 -6.86 -15.34
N GLY A 344 38.25 -7.55 -15.59
CA GLY A 344 37.82 -8.68 -14.76
C GLY A 344 37.72 -8.31 -13.28
N VAL A 345 38.09 -9.21 -12.38
CA VAL A 345 37.86 -9.06 -10.93
C VAL A 345 38.48 -7.77 -10.33
N GLN A 346 39.49 -7.17 -10.99
CA GLN A 346 40.18 -5.97 -10.54
C GLN A 346 39.27 -4.76 -10.35
N TYR A 347 38.15 -4.64 -11.09
CA TYR A 347 37.25 -3.49 -10.93
C TYR A 347 36.65 -3.40 -9.52
N ARG A 348 36.42 -4.52 -8.82
CA ARG A 348 35.77 -4.50 -7.50
C ARG A 348 36.62 -3.82 -6.43
N GLY A 349 37.94 -3.84 -6.59
CA GLY A 349 38.87 -3.17 -5.67
C GLY A 349 38.90 -1.64 -5.79
N ARG A 350 38.28 -1.08 -6.84
CA ARG A 350 38.24 0.36 -7.10
C ARG A 350 36.84 0.96 -6.97
N ILE A 351 35.82 0.15 -6.73
CA ILE A 351 34.43 0.60 -6.62
C ILE A 351 34.03 0.72 -5.15
N SER A 352 33.55 1.91 -4.79
CA SER A 352 33.03 2.24 -3.47
C SER A 352 31.86 1.34 -3.09
N ARG A 353 31.82 0.96 -1.81
CA ARG A 353 30.69 0.24 -1.23
C ARG A 353 29.66 1.18 -0.62
N CYS A 354 28.46 0.66 -0.47
CA CYS A 354 27.37 1.37 0.17
C CYS A 354 26.52 0.44 1.04
N GLN A 355 25.76 1.06 1.92
CA GLN A 355 24.77 0.39 2.76
C GLN A 355 23.52 1.24 2.82
N VAL A 356 22.35 0.62 2.64
CA VAL A 356 21.05 1.29 2.80
C VAL A 356 20.56 1.05 4.21
N CYS A 357 20.23 2.15 4.88
CA CYS A 357 19.89 2.20 6.29
C CYS A 357 18.54 2.87 6.47
N MET A 358 17.81 2.46 7.52
CA MET A 358 16.54 3.10 7.88
C MET A 358 16.48 3.33 9.39
N LYS A 359 15.99 4.49 9.82
CA LYS A 359 15.90 4.87 11.23
C LYS A 359 14.95 3.94 11.98
N ILE A 360 15.38 3.45 13.14
CA ILE A 360 14.53 2.70 14.07
C ILE A 360 13.68 3.74 14.82
N LEU A 361 12.34 3.58 14.78
CA LEU A 361 11.39 4.46 15.46
C LEU A 361 10.91 3.84 16.77
#